data_AF-A0A6A5ACZ1-F1
#
_entry.id   AF-A0A6A5ACZ1-F1
#
_cell.length_a   1.000
_cell.length_b   1.000
_cell.length_c   1.000
_cell.angle_alpha   90.00
_cell.angle_beta   90.00
_cell.angle_gamma   90.00
#
_symmetry.space_group_name_H-M   'P 1'
#
loop_
_entity.id
_entity.type
_entity.pdbx_description
1 polymer ?
#
loop_
_entity_poly.entity_id
_entity_poly.type
_entity_poly.pdbx_seq_one_letter_code
_entity_poly.pdbx_strand_id
1 'polypeptide(L)'
;MYIDCVVLETIKFSQQQNGLRFGDYTRYRQHCARRLRRLRKGLKFLHGRGKQFIPKDVTPENASEVRHLMLPLYHSERAWSYAMQLREDERNDKEEHGDEASSRIKFHLLGRLKKAVAWSDKLTALCVERADVRTNLEAEAYASYMGGNLALYQEEWKVALEKFSTAQRIYSELAKVGTVVQRDLLHQILDEISPFMRYCEYNLG
;
A
#
# COMPACT_ATOMS: atom_id res chain seq x y z
N MET A 1 9.79 11.31 21.73
CA MET A 1 10.61 11.42 20.50
C MET A 1 9.80 10.80 19.39
N TYR A 2 9.39 11.60 18.41
CA TYR A 2 8.59 11.14 17.28
C TYR A 2 9.47 10.45 16.24
N ILE A 3 8.91 9.45 15.56
CA ILE A 3 9.58 8.70 14.50
C ILE A 3 9.37 9.44 13.18
N ASP A 4 10.47 9.86 12.54
CA ASP A 4 10.47 10.38 11.16
C ASP A 4 10.66 9.21 10.17
N CYS A 5 9.70 9.03 9.28
CA CYS A 5 9.73 8.01 8.24
C CYS A 5 9.17 8.57 6.93
N VAL A 6 10.02 8.68 5.91
CA VAL A 6 9.58 9.06 4.57
C VAL A 6 8.92 7.86 3.87
N VAL A 7 7.65 7.64 4.19
CA VAL A 7 6.85 6.46 3.77
C VAL A 7 6.81 6.37 2.25
N LEU A 8 6.52 7.47 1.58
CA LEU A 8 6.33 7.49 0.12
C LEU A 8 7.64 7.27 -0.64
N GLU A 9 8.72 7.95 -0.24
CA GLU A 9 10.05 7.74 -0.83
C GLU A 9 10.50 6.29 -0.64
N THR A 10 10.30 5.74 0.58
CA THR A 10 10.64 4.34 0.88
C THR A 10 9.91 3.38 -0.05
N ILE A 11 8.61 3.57 -0.27
CA ILE A 11 7.81 2.73 -1.15
C ILE A 11 8.28 2.88 -2.59
N LYS A 12 8.30 4.09 -3.14
CA LYS A 12 8.54 4.32 -4.57
C LYS A 12 9.95 3.92 -4.98
N PHE A 13 10.95 4.21 -4.17
CA PHE A 13 12.31 3.71 -4.39
C PHE A 13 12.36 2.18 -4.39
N SER A 14 11.69 1.54 -3.42
CA SER A 14 11.63 0.08 -3.34
C SER A 14 10.92 -0.54 -4.54
N GLN A 15 9.79 0.03 -4.97
CA GLN A 15 9.02 -0.40 -6.14
C GLN A 15 9.87 -0.34 -7.42
N GLN A 16 10.50 0.81 -7.69
CA GLN A 16 11.33 1.02 -8.89
C GLN A 16 12.50 0.05 -8.95
N GLN A 17 13.21 -0.16 -7.85
CA GLN A 17 14.39 -1.03 -7.82
C GLN A 17 14.06 -2.53 -7.87
N ASN A 18 12.84 -2.92 -7.48
CA ASN A 18 12.52 -4.32 -7.23
C ASN A 18 11.40 -4.87 -8.11
N GLY A 19 11.25 -4.33 -9.33
CA GLY A 19 10.46 -4.95 -10.40
C GLY A 19 9.44 -4.03 -11.04
N LEU A 20 8.87 -3.08 -10.29
CA LEU A 20 7.72 -2.31 -10.80
C LEU A 20 8.06 -1.30 -11.89
N ARG A 21 9.35 -0.96 -12.08
CA ARG A 21 9.79 -0.23 -13.28
C ARG A 21 9.40 -0.95 -14.58
N PHE A 22 9.27 -2.28 -14.55
CA PHE A 22 8.90 -3.12 -15.68
C PHE A 22 7.57 -3.86 -15.46
N GLY A 23 6.76 -3.45 -14.47
CA GLY A 23 5.48 -4.10 -14.15
C GLY A 23 5.61 -5.47 -13.44
N ASP A 24 6.79 -5.88 -12.97
CA ASP A 24 6.97 -7.20 -12.34
C ASP A 24 6.52 -7.20 -10.86
N TYR A 25 5.21 -7.37 -10.66
CA TYR A 25 4.60 -7.44 -9.33
C TYR A 25 4.99 -8.71 -8.56
N THR A 26 5.32 -9.81 -9.23
CA THR A 26 5.77 -11.04 -8.58
C THR A 26 7.10 -10.81 -7.87
N ARG A 27 8.07 -10.20 -8.56
CA ARG A 27 9.38 -9.86 -8.01
C ARG A 27 9.28 -8.86 -6.86
N TYR A 28 8.43 -7.84 -6.99
CA TYR A 28 8.23 -6.87 -5.92
C TYR A 28 7.64 -7.53 -4.67
N ARG A 29 6.61 -8.37 -4.83
CA ARG A 29 6.02 -9.17 -3.73
C ARG A 29 7.07 -10.03 -3.01
N GLN A 30 7.94 -10.70 -3.75
CA GLN A 30 9.04 -11.49 -3.18
C GLN A 30 10.07 -10.61 -2.46
N HIS A 31 10.37 -9.41 -2.97
CA HIS A 31 11.17 -8.43 -2.25
C HIS A 31 10.53 -8.07 -0.90
N CYS A 32 9.25 -7.68 -0.88
CA CYS A 32 8.55 -7.31 0.36
C CYS A 32 8.58 -8.46 1.39
N ALA A 33 8.39 -9.71 0.95
CA ALA A 33 8.48 -10.88 1.82
C ALA A 33 9.88 -11.03 2.47
N ARG A 34 10.96 -10.89 1.68
CA ARG A 34 12.34 -10.93 2.19
C ARG A 34 12.65 -9.74 3.09
N ARG A 35 12.16 -8.54 2.76
CA ARG A 35 12.31 -7.33 3.56
C ARG A 35 11.64 -7.48 4.93
N LEU A 36 10.39 -7.97 4.99
CA LEU A 36 9.69 -8.29 6.24
C LEU A 36 10.48 -9.25 7.13
N ARG A 37 11.02 -10.33 6.54
CA ARG A 37 11.84 -11.30 7.28
C ARG A 37 13.09 -10.65 7.88
N ARG A 38 13.79 -9.80 7.11
CA ARG A 38 14.98 -9.08 7.58
C ARG A 38 14.65 -8.07 8.67
N LEU A 39 13.58 -7.29 8.50
CA LEU A 39 13.09 -6.33 9.50
C LEU A 39 12.78 -7.04 10.83
N ARG A 40 11.97 -8.10 10.80
CA ARG A 40 11.65 -8.87 12.01
C ARG A 40 12.89 -9.48 12.66
N LYS A 41 13.87 -9.97 11.89
CA LYS A 41 15.13 -10.48 12.45
C LYS A 41 15.94 -9.37 13.12
N GLY A 42 16.12 -8.23 12.45
CA GLY A 42 16.90 -7.09 12.94
C GLY A 42 16.30 -6.47 14.21
N LEU A 43 14.97 -6.39 14.27
CA LEU A 43 14.22 -5.87 15.42
C LEU A 43 14.08 -6.88 16.57
N LYS A 44 14.61 -8.10 16.43
CA LYS A 44 14.29 -9.23 17.34
C LYS A 44 12.76 -9.39 17.54
N PHE A 45 12.02 -9.18 16.44
CA PHE A 45 10.55 -9.13 16.35
C PHE A 45 9.98 -10.33 15.56
N LEU A 46 10.68 -11.48 15.65
CA LEU A 46 10.23 -12.72 15.06
C LEU A 46 8.99 -13.24 15.80
N HIS A 47 8.07 -13.84 15.06
CA HIS A 47 7.09 -14.75 15.66
C HIS A 47 7.84 -15.87 16.38
N GLY A 48 7.31 -16.35 17.50
CA GLY A 48 7.99 -17.22 18.46
C GLY A 48 8.89 -18.32 17.87
N ARG A 49 9.89 -18.77 18.63
CA ARG A 49 10.78 -19.86 18.21
C ARG A 49 10.15 -21.21 18.55
N GLY A 50 9.75 -22.00 17.55
CA GLY A 50 9.27 -23.37 17.76
C GLY A 50 8.14 -23.78 16.83
N LYS A 51 7.47 -24.90 17.16
CA LYS A 51 6.31 -25.41 16.40
C LYS A 51 5.06 -24.54 16.56
N GLN A 52 4.93 -23.81 17.67
CA GLN A 52 3.76 -22.97 17.94
C GLN A 52 3.98 -21.55 17.42
N PHE A 53 3.01 -21.05 16.67
CA PHE A 53 3.00 -19.66 16.22
C PHE A 53 2.66 -18.75 17.40
N ILE A 54 3.58 -17.86 17.75
CA ILE A 54 3.34 -16.80 18.74
C ILE A 54 3.32 -15.47 17.97
N PRO A 55 2.16 -14.81 17.84
CA PRO A 55 2.07 -13.52 17.16
C PRO A 55 2.92 -12.48 17.90
N LYS A 56 3.53 -11.59 17.12
CA LYS A 56 4.28 -10.45 17.64
C LYS A 56 3.94 -9.27 16.76
N ASP A 57 3.02 -8.48 17.26
CA ASP A 57 2.40 -7.37 16.56
C ASP A 57 2.99 -6.05 17.03
N VAL A 58 3.14 -5.12 16.10
CA VAL A 58 3.63 -3.78 16.38
C VAL A 58 2.49 -3.01 17.03
N THR A 59 2.74 -2.46 18.20
CA THR A 59 1.81 -1.62 18.97
C THR A 59 2.48 -0.28 19.26
N PRO A 60 1.72 0.77 19.61
CA PRO A 60 2.31 2.06 19.94
C PRO A 60 3.37 1.97 21.04
N GLU A 61 3.19 1.11 22.04
CA GLU A 61 4.12 0.93 23.16
C GLU A 61 5.47 0.35 22.71
N ASN A 62 5.45 -0.56 21.74
CA ASN A 62 6.64 -1.26 21.26
C ASN A 62 7.25 -0.66 19.98
N ALA A 63 6.58 0.27 19.33
CA ALA A 63 7.07 1.00 18.17
C ALA A 63 8.07 2.09 18.59
N SER A 64 9.34 1.70 18.72
CA SER A 64 10.42 2.59 19.21
C SER A 64 11.29 3.20 18.11
N GLU A 65 11.20 2.71 16.87
CA GLU A 65 12.03 3.17 15.75
C GLU A 65 11.33 2.95 14.41
N VAL A 66 11.79 3.66 13.37
CA VAL A 66 11.24 3.63 11.99
C VAL A 66 10.98 2.22 11.47
N ARG A 67 11.89 1.30 11.75
CA ARG A 67 11.77 -0.09 11.29
C ARG A 67 10.51 -0.80 11.80
N HIS A 68 9.92 -0.37 12.92
CA HIS A 68 8.64 -0.87 13.41
C HIS A 68 7.47 -0.41 12.53
N LEU A 69 7.47 0.86 12.08
CA LEU A 69 6.47 1.39 11.13
C LEU A 69 6.62 0.73 9.74
N MET A 70 7.83 0.35 9.36
CA MET A 70 8.05 -0.38 8.11
C MET A 70 7.40 -1.77 8.10
N LEU A 71 7.12 -2.41 9.24
CA LEU A 71 6.48 -3.73 9.27
C LEU A 71 5.06 -3.73 8.69
N PRO A 72 4.09 -2.92 9.21
CA PRO A 72 2.76 -2.84 8.61
C PRO A 72 2.82 -2.30 7.17
N LEU A 73 3.72 -1.35 6.87
CA LEU A 73 3.93 -0.85 5.51
C LEU A 73 4.26 -1.98 4.52
N TYR A 74 5.31 -2.77 4.78
CA TYR A 74 5.68 -3.86 3.87
C TYR A 74 4.69 -5.03 3.89
N HIS A 75 3.89 -5.19 4.95
CA HIS A 75 2.77 -6.14 4.96
C HIS A 75 1.65 -5.69 4.00
N SER A 76 1.34 -4.40 3.98
CA SER A 76 0.39 -3.78 3.05
C SER A 76 0.89 -3.88 1.61
N GLU A 77 2.11 -3.41 1.33
CA GLU A 77 2.73 -3.47 -0.01
C GLU A 77 2.80 -4.89 -0.57
N ARG A 78 3.15 -5.90 0.25
CA ARG A 78 3.16 -7.30 -0.19
C ARG A 78 1.77 -7.79 -0.58
N ALA A 79 0.73 -7.36 0.13
CA ALA A 79 -0.65 -7.74 -0.16
C ALA A 79 -1.15 -7.04 -1.43
N TRP A 80 -0.91 -5.73 -1.54
CA TRP A 80 -1.24 -4.92 -2.72
C TRP A 80 -0.54 -5.46 -3.97
N SER A 81 0.78 -5.71 -3.92
CA SER A 81 1.53 -6.28 -5.03
C SER A 81 1.00 -7.65 -5.45
N TYR A 82 0.47 -8.45 -4.53
CA TYR A 82 -0.19 -9.71 -4.89
C TYR A 82 -1.53 -9.45 -5.58
N ALA A 83 -2.32 -8.50 -5.10
CA ALA A 83 -3.56 -8.11 -5.79
C ALA A 83 -3.29 -7.64 -7.22
N MET A 84 -2.23 -6.85 -7.44
CA MET A 84 -1.87 -6.38 -8.78
C MET A 84 -1.37 -7.49 -9.70
N GLN A 85 -0.65 -8.49 -9.17
CA GLN A 85 -0.33 -9.71 -9.91
C GLN A 85 -1.61 -10.45 -10.32
N LEU A 86 -2.53 -10.67 -9.37
CA LEU A 86 -3.80 -11.36 -9.64
C LEU A 86 -4.70 -10.60 -10.61
N ARG A 87 -4.54 -9.27 -10.71
CA ARG A 87 -5.25 -8.45 -11.71
C ARG A 87 -4.76 -8.75 -13.12
N GLU A 88 -3.46 -8.94 -13.31
CA GLU A 88 -2.92 -9.36 -14.59
C GLU A 88 -3.39 -10.76 -14.94
N ASP A 89 -3.39 -11.67 -13.95
CA ASP A 89 -3.93 -13.02 -14.11
C ASP A 89 -5.42 -12.99 -14.49
N GLU A 90 -6.24 -12.15 -13.83
CA GLU A 90 -7.68 -11.98 -14.14
C GLU A 90 -7.89 -11.42 -15.56
N ARG A 91 -7.08 -10.44 -15.96
CA ARG A 91 -7.17 -9.86 -17.31
C ARG A 91 -6.85 -10.93 -18.37
N ASN A 92 -5.75 -11.65 -18.20
CA ASN A 92 -5.33 -12.69 -19.14
C ASN A 92 -6.36 -13.83 -19.21
N ASP A 93 -6.93 -14.23 -18.07
CA ASP A 93 -7.97 -15.26 -18.01
C ASP A 93 -9.26 -14.83 -18.75
N LYS A 94 -9.64 -13.54 -18.64
CA LYS A 94 -10.75 -12.97 -19.43
C LYS A 94 -10.44 -12.87 -20.91
N GLU A 95 -9.20 -12.54 -21.28
CA GLU A 95 -8.77 -12.50 -22.68
C GLU A 95 -8.79 -13.89 -23.33
N GLU A 96 -8.45 -14.95 -22.58
CA GLU A 96 -8.42 -16.33 -23.07
C GLU A 96 -9.81 -17.00 -23.08
N HIS A 97 -10.59 -16.81 -22.01
CA HIS A 97 -11.84 -17.57 -21.78
C HIS A 97 -13.12 -16.73 -21.89
N GLY A 98 -13.03 -15.41 -22.05
CA GLY A 98 -14.20 -14.53 -22.17
C GLY A 98 -15.15 -14.64 -20.96
N ASP A 99 -16.42 -14.94 -21.24
CA ASP A 99 -17.46 -15.09 -20.22
C ASP A 99 -17.28 -16.33 -19.33
N GLU A 100 -16.43 -17.29 -19.74
CA GLU A 100 -16.12 -18.50 -18.95
C GLU A 100 -14.98 -18.30 -17.94
N ALA A 101 -14.39 -17.10 -17.88
CA ALA A 101 -13.29 -16.77 -16.99
C ALA A 101 -13.62 -16.98 -15.50
N SER A 102 -12.62 -17.35 -14.71
CA SER A 102 -12.79 -17.75 -13.32
C SER A 102 -13.00 -16.56 -12.38
N SER A 103 -14.21 -16.46 -11.82
CA SER A 103 -14.52 -15.51 -10.74
C SER A 103 -13.67 -15.69 -9.47
N ARG A 104 -13.00 -16.83 -9.32
CA ARG A 104 -12.11 -17.14 -8.18
C ARG A 104 -10.90 -16.19 -8.12
N ILE A 105 -10.38 -15.76 -9.27
CA ILE A 105 -9.24 -14.84 -9.33
C ILE A 105 -9.67 -13.48 -8.77
N LYS A 106 -10.81 -12.94 -9.21
CA LYS A 106 -11.39 -11.69 -8.68
C LYS A 106 -11.62 -11.77 -7.17
N PHE A 107 -12.19 -12.88 -6.68
CA PHE A 107 -12.39 -13.08 -5.23
C PHE A 107 -11.07 -13.06 -4.45
N HIS A 108 -10.03 -13.73 -4.97
CA HIS A 108 -8.71 -13.74 -4.34
C HIS A 108 -8.06 -12.36 -4.35
N LEU A 109 -8.14 -11.65 -5.46
CA LEU A 109 -7.66 -10.27 -5.63
C LEU A 109 -8.30 -9.36 -4.58
N LEU A 110 -9.64 -9.36 -4.45
CA LEU A 110 -10.35 -8.57 -3.45
C LEU A 110 -9.92 -8.92 -2.02
N GLY A 111 -9.72 -10.21 -1.71
CA GLY A 111 -9.18 -10.64 -0.43
C GLY A 111 -7.77 -10.10 -0.14
N ARG A 112 -6.94 -9.93 -1.18
CA ARG A 112 -5.60 -9.30 -1.05
C ARG A 112 -5.69 -7.79 -0.86
N LEU A 113 -6.56 -7.08 -1.56
CA LEU A 113 -6.78 -5.64 -1.36
C LEU A 113 -7.34 -5.32 0.03
N LYS A 114 -8.34 -6.07 0.51
CA LYS A 114 -8.84 -5.95 1.89
C LYS A 114 -7.73 -6.10 2.92
N LYS A 115 -6.81 -7.04 2.67
CA LYS A 115 -5.63 -7.23 3.53
C LYS A 115 -4.65 -6.06 3.43
N ALA A 116 -4.45 -5.47 2.26
CA ALA A 116 -3.59 -4.30 2.09
C ALA A 116 -4.13 -3.10 2.89
N VAL A 117 -5.44 -2.84 2.79
CA VAL A 117 -6.17 -1.80 3.55
C VAL A 117 -6.02 -2.02 5.05
N ALA A 118 -6.30 -3.23 5.54
CA ALA A 118 -6.19 -3.52 6.97
C ALA A 118 -4.77 -3.29 7.53
N TRP A 119 -3.72 -3.44 6.72
CA TRP A 119 -2.35 -3.14 7.14
C TRP A 119 -1.99 -1.66 7.01
N SER A 120 -2.52 -0.93 6.03
CA SER A 120 -2.33 0.52 5.93
C SER A 120 -3.07 1.27 7.03
N ASP A 121 -4.24 0.78 7.46
CA ASP A 121 -4.97 1.35 8.60
C ASP A 121 -4.19 1.16 9.90
N LYS A 122 -3.60 -0.02 10.09
CA LYS A 122 -2.69 -0.28 11.23
C LYS A 122 -1.46 0.63 11.21
N LEU A 123 -0.88 0.88 10.04
CA LEU A 123 0.22 1.83 9.90
C LEU A 123 -0.23 3.24 10.32
N THR A 124 -1.37 3.70 9.82
CA THR A 124 -1.92 5.02 10.14
C THR A 124 -2.16 5.17 11.64
N ALA A 125 -2.81 4.19 12.28
CA ALA A 125 -3.03 4.20 13.72
C ALA A 125 -1.72 4.30 14.52
N LEU A 126 -0.67 3.59 14.10
CA LEU A 126 0.65 3.70 14.72
C LEU A 126 1.29 5.08 14.50
N CYS A 127 1.15 5.65 13.30
CA CYS A 127 1.71 6.95 12.97
C CYS A 127 1.04 8.09 13.75
N VAL A 128 -0.27 8.03 13.98
CA VAL A 128 -0.99 9.00 14.83
C VAL A 128 -0.36 9.13 16.22
N GLU A 129 0.07 8.02 16.81
CA GLU A 129 0.61 8.02 18.18
C GLU A 129 2.12 8.22 18.25
N ARG A 130 2.86 7.80 17.22
CA ARG A 130 4.33 7.61 17.31
C ARG A 130 5.12 8.39 16.28
N ALA A 131 4.50 8.86 15.20
CA ALA A 131 5.21 9.52 14.11
C ALA A 131 5.04 11.05 14.16
N ASP A 132 5.91 11.75 13.46
CA ASP A 132 5.76 13.20 13.29
C ASP A 132 4.58 13.52 12.35
N VAL A 133 4.19 14.79 12.30
CA VAL A 133 3.01 15.25 11.54
C VAL A 133 3.13 14.87 10.05
N ARG A 134 4.32 15.00 9.45
CA ARG A 134 4.51 14.69 8.03
C ARG A 134 4.32 13.20 7.77
N THR A 135 4.99 12.33 8.53
CA THR A 135 4.85 10.87 8.40
C THR A 135 3.41 10.43 8.61
N ASN A 136 2.69 11.04 9.55
CA ASN A 136 1.27 10.74 9.78
C ASN A 136 0.40 11.07 8.55
N LEU A 137 0.59 12.25 7.94
CA LEU A 137 -0.11 12.62 6.70
C LEU A 137 0.24 11.69 5.53
N GLU A 138 1.51 11.31 5.38
CA GLU A 138 1.93 10.34 4.36
C GLU A 138 1.25 8.97 4.57
N ALA A 139 1.13 8.51 5.81
CA ALA A 139 0.44 7.26 6.14
C ALA A 139 -1.07 7.34 5.86
N GLU A 140 -1.73 8.45 6.20
CA GLU A 140 -3.16 8.69 5.93
C GLU A 140 -3.45 8.69 4.42
N ALA A 141 -2.62 9.39 3.64
CA ALA A 141 -2.75 9.42 2.19
C ALA A 141 -2.51 8.04 1.56
N TYR A 142 -1.53 7.29 2.07
CA TYR A 142 -1.26 5.91 1.65
C TYR A 142 -2.44 4.97 1.97
N ALA A 143 -3.01 5.06 3.17
CA ALA A 143 -4.19 4.26 3.54
C ALA A 143 -5.42 4.64 2.70
N SER A 144 -5.61 5.93 2.42
CA SER A 144 -6.66 6.40 1.51
C SER A 144 -6.46 5.86 0.09
N TYR A 145 -5.23 5.84 -0.42
CA TYR A 145 -4.91 5.25 -1.72
C TYR A 145 -5.22 3.74 -1.76
N MET A 146 -4.85 2.99 -0.72
CA MET A 146 -5.16 1.55 -0.63
C MET A 146 -6.67 1.29 -0.55
N GLY A 147 -7.39 2.11 0.22
CA GLY A 147 -8.86 2.06 0.30
C GLY A 147 -9.53 2.39 -1.03
N GLY A 148 -9.03 3.39 -1.75
CA GLY A 148 -9.52 3.76 -3.08
C GLY A 148 -9.31 2.63 -4.09
N ASN A 149 -8.16 1.96 -4.07
CA ASN A 149 -7.92 0.77 -4.89
C ASN A 149 -8.96 -0.31 -4.59
N LEU A 150 -9.18 -0.67 -3.33
CA LEU A 150 -10.17 -1.69 -2.97
C LEU A 150 -11.58 -1.33 -3.48
N ALA A 151 -12.06 -0.12 -3.21
CA ALA A 151 -13.37 0.35 -3.64
C ALA A 151 -13.51 0.35 -5.17
N LEU A 152 -12.44 0.73 -5.89
CA LEU A 152 -12.40 0.72 -7.36
C LEU A 152 -12.65 -0.69 -7.92
N TYR A 153 -12.00 -1.74 -7.39
CA TYR A 153 -12.24 -3.13 -7.84
C TYR A 153 -13.57 -3.71 -7.36
N GLN A 154 -14.16 -3.13 -6.32
CA GLN A 154 -15.53 -3.44 -5.90
C GLN A 154 -16.58 -2.69 -6.73
N GLU A 155 -16.15 -1.83 -7.66
CA GLU A 155 -17.04 -0.99 -8.48
C GLU A 155 -17.85 0.00 -7.62
N GLU A 156 -17.37 0.30 -6.41
CA GLU A 156 -17.93 1.30 -5.50
C GLU A 156 -17.41 2.70 -5.87
N TRP A 157 -17.77 3.18 -7.06
CA TRP A 157 -17.16 4.36 -7.73
C TRP A 157 -17.11 5.61 -6.85
N LYS A 158 -18.20 5.91 -6.14
CA LYS A 158 -18.28 7.05 -5.23
C LYS A 158 -17.29 6.95 -4.08
N VAL A 159 -17.23 5.79 -3.43
CA VAL A 159 -16.30 5.54 -2.31
C VAL A 159 -14.86 5.59 -2.80
N ALA A 160 -14.57 5.01 -3.96
CA ALA A 160 -13.26 5.06 -4.60
C ALA A 160 -12.83 6.51 -4.87
N LEU A 161 -13.72 7.32 -5.46
CA LEU A 161 -13.46 8.74 -5.74
C LEU A 161 -13.19 9.53 -4.45
N GLU A 162 -14.00 9.36 -3.40
CA GLU A 162 -13.79 10.03 -2.11
C GLU A 162 -12.42 9.69 -1.50
N LYS A 163 -12.02 8.42 -1.56
CA LYS A 163 -10.73 7.95 -1.06
C LYS A 163 -9.55 8.47 -1.89
N PHE A 164 -9.64 8.42 -3.22
CA PHE A 164 -8.61 8.99 -4.09
C PHE A 164 -8.51 10.50 -3.97
N SER A 165 -9.62 11.21 -3.80
CA SER A 165 -9.65 12.67 -3.56
C SER A 165 -8.97 13.03 -2.25
N THR A 166 -9.16 12.22 -1.21
CA THR A 166 -8.46 12.39 0.08
C THR A 166 -6.96 12.24 -0.09
N ALA A 167 -6.51 11.17 -0.78
CA ALA A 167 -5.09 10.96 -1.08
C ALA A 167 -4.51 12.11 -1.93
N GLN A 168 -5.20 12.51 -2.99
CA GLN A 168 -4.81 13.60 -3.89
C GLN A 168 -4.63 14.92 -3.13
N ARG A 169 -5.60 15.28 -2.26
CA ARG A 169 -5.54 16.49 -1.44
C ARG A 169 -4.31 16.49 -0.54
N ILE A 170 -4.08 15.42 0.22
CA ILE A 170 -2.96 15.33 1.15
C ILE A 170 -1.62 15.39 0.40
N TYR A 171 -1.46 14.61 -0.68
CA TYR A 171 -0.24 14.64 -1.48
C TYR A 171 0.03 16.00 -2.10
N SER A 172 -1.01 16.70 -2.55
CA SER A 172 -0.89 18.06 -3.09
C SER A 172 -0.40 19.05 -2.05
N GLU A 173 -0.91 18.99 -0.81
CA GLU A 173 -0.43 19.83 0.29
C GLU A 173 1.01 19.50 0.68
N LEU A 174 1.37 18.21 0.75
CA LEU A 174 2.73 17.77 1.04
C LEU A 174 3.74 18.21 -0.03
N ALA A 175 3.31 18.32 -1.29
CA ALA A 175 4.15 18.74 -2.42
C ALA A 175 4.51 20.23 -2.37
N LYS A 176 3.65 21.07 -1.77
CA LYS A 176 3.89 22.51 -1.58
C LYS A 176 5.02 22.78 -0.59
N VAL A 177 5.16 21.93 0.43
CA VAL A 177 6.11 22.11 1.53
C VAL A 177 7.32 21.16 1.47
N GLY A 178 7.36 20.26 0.48
CA GLY A 178 8.45 19.29 0.31
C GLY A 178 9.68 19.86 -0.42
N THR A 179 10.79 19.13 -0.32
CA THR A 179 11.97 19.36 -1.17
C THR A 179 11.64 19.14 -2.66
N VAL A 180 12.55 19.54 -3.56
CA VAL A 180 12.38 19.31 -5.00
C VAL A 180 12.16 17.83 -5.30
N VAL A 181 12.98 16.95 -4.73
CA VAL A 181 12.87 15.49 -4.91
C VAL A 181 11.53 14.95 -4.40
N GLN A 182 11.07 15.41 -3.23
CA GLN A 182 9.77 15.03 -2.68
C GLN A 182 8.60 15.49 -3.53
N ARG A 183 8.69 16.71 -4.05
CA ARG A 183 7.67 17.29 -4.92
C ARG A 183 7.55 16.49 -6.21
N ASP A 184 8.67 16.18 -6.87
CA ASP A 184 8.68 15.39 -8.09
C ASP A 184 8.07 14.00 -7.86
N LEU A 185 8.40 13.37 -6.73
CA LEU A 185 7.82 12.10 -6.33
C LEU A 185 6.30 12.17 -6.14
N LEU A 186 5.83 13.20 -5.44
CA LEU A 186 4.41 13.40 -5.17
C LEU A 186 3.64 13.69 -6.47
N HIS A 187 4.21 14.45 -7.40
CA HIS A 187 3.60 14.66 -8.72
C HIS A 187 3.46 13.34 -9.50
N GLN A 188 4.48 12.48 -9.48
CA GLN A 188 4.36 11.14 -10.10
C GLN A 188 3.20 10.33 -9.47
N ILE A 189 3.02 10.39 -8.15
CA ILE A 189 1.89 9.71 -7.47
C ILE A 189 0.55 10.33 -7.88
N LEU A 190 0.46 11.66 -8.00
CA LEU A 190 -0.76 12.34 -8.42
C LEU A 190 -1.14 11.96 -9.86
N ASP A 191 -0.15 11.84 -10.74
CA ASP A 191 -0.34 11.39 -12.13
C ASP A 191 -0.82 9.93 -12.19
N GLU A 192 -0.35 9.07 -11.28
CA GLU A 192 -0.84 7.69 -11.15
C GLU A 192 -2.30 7.61 -10.65
N ILE A 193 -2.72 8.53 -9.77
CA ILE A 193 -4.08 8.55 -9.20
C ILE A 193 -5.09 9.13 -10.20
N SER A 194 -4.69 10.09 -11.03
CA SER A 194 -5.59 10.85 -11.91
C SER A 194 -6.46 9.96 -12.83
N PRO A 195 -5.94 8.92 -13.49
CA PRO A 195 -6.76 8.02 -14.32
C PRO A 195 -7.84 7.29 -13.53
N PHE A 196 -7.57 6.88 -12.28
CA PHE A 196 -8.57 6.21 -11.44
C PHE A 196 -9.72 7.15 -11.07
N MET A 197 -9.41 8.40 -10.75
CA MET A 197 -10.43 9.40 -10.43
C MET A 197 -11.33 9.69 -11.64
N ARG A 198 -10.74 9.94 -12.82
CA ARG A 198 -11.51 10.16 -14.06
C ARG A 198 -12.39 8.97 -14.41
N TYR A 199 -11.89 7.76 -14.18
CA TYR A 199 -12.67 6.54 -14.41
C TYR A 199 -13.85 6.45 -13.44
N CYS A 200 -13.66 6.77 -12.16
CA CYS A 200 -14.78 6.83 -11.20
C CYS A 200 -15.80 7.90 -11.58
N GLU A 201 -15.36 9.11 -11.95
CA GLU A 201 -16.23 10.21 -12.39
C GLU A 201 -17.08 9.80 -13.60
N TYR A 202 -16.45 9.22 -14.63
CA TYR A 202 -17.15 8.71 -15.81
C TYR A 202 -18.25 7.69 -15.48
N ASN A 203 -18.02 6.81 -14.50
CA ASN A 203 -19.00 5.81 -14.09
C ASN A 203 -20.11 6.37 -13.18
N LEU A 204 -19.95 7.59 -12.64
CA LEU A 204 -20.95 8.24 -11.79
C LEU A 204 -21.91 9.15 -12.56
N GLY A 205 -21.53 9.60 -13.78
CA GLY A 205 -22.33 10.47 -14.63
C GLY A 205 -21.86 11.92 -14.58
#